data_AF-A0A842N6W7-F1
#
_entry.id   AF-A0A842N6W7-F1
#
_cell.length_a   1.000
_cell.length_b   1.000
_cell.length_c   1.000
_cell.angle_alpha   90.00
_cell.angle_beta   90.00
_cell.angle_gamma   90.00
#
_symmetry.space_group_name_H-M   'P 1'
#
loop_
_entity.id
_entity.type
_entity.pdbx_description
1 polymer ?
#
loop_
_entity_poly.entity_id
_entity_poly.type
_entity_poly.pdbx_seq_one_letter_code
_entity_poly.pdbx_strand_id
1 'polypeptide(L)'
;MSRTPKKGSIVTALLTVGIFYFSFMILDRGLSLIYGFNFQPYGPWVPPGFTVWGHAANGSLAALGTYLTLRLYGYGERENRLYLQILALAIFAVVGAVIPYMADAEHLIKNGAGATLPAYIVANDLYVFTWGLLSHRVLESNRARAILLMFMGASFLFIHLFLYVPRFPEFYWS
;
A
#
# COMPACT_ATOMS: atom_id res chain seq x y z
N MET A 1 24.15 11.60 24.60
CA MET A 1 22.72 11.49 25.00
C MET A 1 22.04 10.44 24.13
N SER A 2 21.79 9.26 24.70
CA SER A 2 21.01 8.20 24.04
C SER A 2 19.59 8.71 23.81
N ARG A 3 19.23 8.97 22.54
CA ARG A 3 17.85 9.28 22.14
C ARG A 3 17.09 7.95 22.07
N THR A 4 16.60 7.48 23.21
CA THR A 4 15.52 6.49 23.20
C THR A 4 14.38 7.05 22.35
N PRO A 5 13.86 6.30 21.37
CA PRO A 5 12.71 6.75 20.60
C PRO A 5 11.57 7.06 21.57
N LYS A 6 10.99 8.27 21.54
CA LYS A 6 9.79 8.58 22.33
C LYS A 6 8.76 7.49 22.04
N LYS A 7 8.21 6.82 23.05
CA LYS A 7 7.23 5.71 22.90
C LYS A 7 6.09 6.02 21.90
N GLY A 8 5.68 7.28 21.78
CA GLY A 8 4.71 7.73 20.78
C GLY A 8 5.14 7.52 19.31
N SER A 9 6.44 7.55 19.03
CA SER A 9 7.02 7.36 17.69
C SER A 9 6.94 5.91 17.20
N ILE A 10 7.15 4.92 18.08
CA ILE A 10 7.13 3.50 17.70
C ILE A 10 5.70 3.04 17.43
N VAL A 11 4.77 3.39 18.33
CA VAL A 11 3.35 3.04 18.15
C VAL A 11 2.79 3.66 16.87
N THR A 12 3.13 4.92 16.58
CA THR A 12 2.72 5.57 15.33
C THR A 12 3.24 4.81 14.11
N ALA A 13 4.53 4.44 14.12
CA ALA A 13 5.13 3.70 13.01
C ALA A 13 4.46 2.34 12.79
N LEU A 14 4.22 1.58 13.86
CA LEU A 14 3.54 0.28 13.79
C LEU A 14 2.12 0.39 13.26
N LEU A 15 1.36 1.40 13.72
CA LEU A 15 0.01 1.63 13.24
C LEU A 15 0.00 2.03 11.76
N THR A 16 0.94 2.86 11.33
CA THR A 16 1.06 3.23 9.90
C THR A 16 1.44 2.03 9.05
N VAL A 17 2.42 1.21 9.46
CA VAL A 17 2.77 -0.03 8.75
C VAL A 17 1.55 -0.96 8.66
N GLY A 18 0.79 -1.10 9.74
CA GLY A 18 -0.44 -1.89 9.75
C GLY A 18 -1.50 -1.37 8.76
N ILE A 19 -1.70 -0.05 8.70
CA ILE A 19 -2.62 0.59 7.74
C ILE A 19 -2.21 0.25 6.31
N PHE A 20 -0.92 0.41 5.96
CA PHE A 20 -0.43 0.07 4.64
C PHE A 20 -0.50 -1.44 4.35
N TYR A 21 -0.21 -2.28 5.33
CA TYR A 21 -0.34 -3.75 5.18
C TYR A 21 -1.77 -4.13 4.77
N PHE A 22 -2.78 -3.70 5.53
CA PHE A 22 -4.17 -4.02 5.20
C PHE A 22 -4.64 -3.29 3.94
N SER A 23 -4.11 -2.12 3.60
CA SER A 23 -4.46 -1.44 2.35
C SER A 23 -4.06 -2.29 1.15
N PHE A 24 -2.84 -2.82 1.13
CA PHE A 24 -2.38 -3.69 0.05
C PHE A 24 -3.17 -5.00 -0.01
N MET A 25 -3.48 -5.62 1.14
CA MET A 25 -4.30 -6.83 1.11
C MET A 25 -5.71 -6.55 0.56
N ILE A 26 -6.33 -5.43 0.92
CA ILE A 26 -7.64 -5.03 0.35
C ILE A 26 -7.51 -4.76 -1.14
N LEU A 27 -6.45 -4.07 -1.56
CA LEU A 27 -6.18 -3.76 -2.96
C LEU A 27 -6.06 -5.03 -3.78
N ASP A 28 -5.24 -5.99 -3.37
CA ASP A 28 -5.03 -7.26 -4.09
C ASP A 28 -6.33 -8.06 -4.23
N ARG A 29 -7.14 -8.13 -3.17
CA ARG A 29 -8.45 -8.78 -3.23
C ARG A 29 -9.42 -8.05 -4.14
N GLY A 30 -9.43 -6.72 -4.07
CA GLY A 30 -10.24 -5.87 -4.94
C GLY A 30 -9.86 -6.04 -6.42
N LEU A 31 -8.56 -6.00 -6.73
CA LEU A 31 -8.04 -6.22 -8.08
C LEU A 31 -8.40 -7.61 -8.58
N SER A 32 -8.24 -8.63 -7.76
CA SER A 32 -8.59 -10.00 -8.14
C SER A 32 -10.08 -10.15 -8.47
N LEU A 33 -10.94 -9.48 -7.70
CA LEU A 33 -12.38 -9.45 -7.96
C LEU A 33 -12.74 -8.68 -9.24
N ILE A 34 -12.08 -7.55 -9.48
CA ILE A 34 -12.31 -6.69 -10.66
C ILE A 34 -11.89 -7.41 -11.94
N TYR A 35 -10.68 -7.96 -11.94
CA TYR A 35 -10.08 -8.58 -13.12
C TYR A 35 -10.49 -10.04 -13.32
N GLY A 36 -10.97 -10.70 -12.27
CA GLY A 36 -11.45 -12.09 -12.33
C GLY A 36 -10.35 -13.14 -12.34
N PHE A 37 -9.11 -12.77 -12.05
CA PHE A 37 -7.99 -13.67 -11.80
C PHE A 37 -7.23 -13.23 -10.55
N ASN A 38 -6.53 -14.15 -9.91
CA ASN A 38 -5.87 -13.88 -8.64
C ASN A 38 -4.58 -13.08 -8.81
N PHE A 39 -4.51 -11.89 -8.21
CA PHE A 39 -3.31 -11.05 -8.10
C PHE A 39 -2.40 -11.44 -6.95
N GLN A 40 -2.89 -12.26 -6.02
CA GLN A 40 -2.05 -12.70 -4.94
C GLN A 40 -0.89 -13.52 -5.49
N PRO A 41 0.32 -13.21 -5.04
CA PRO A 41 1.45 -13.90 -5.57
C PRO A 41 1.70 -15.12 -4.65
N TYR A 42 2.16 -16.28 -5.10
CA TYR A 42 2.96 -16.61 -6.24
C TYR A 42 2.76 -18.12 -6.51
N GLY A 43 3.03 -18.58 -7.73
CA GLY A 43 2.94 -19.98 -8.11
C GLY A 43 3.65 -20.95 -7.15
N PRO A 44 3.52 -22.27 -7.37
CA PRO A 44 3.84 -23.34 -6.41
C PRO A 44 5.27 -23.35 -5.81
N TRP A 45 6.15 -22.48 -6.30
CA TRP A 45 7.54 -22.28 -5.94
C TRP A 45 7.75 -21.37 -4.72
N VAL A 46 6.73 -20.66 -4.23
CA VAL A 46 6.92 -19.67 -3.16
C VAL A 46 6.50 -20.22 -1.79
N PRO A 47 7.33 -20.05 -0.74
CA PRO A 47 7.07 -20.62 0.56
C PRO A 47 5.74 -20.12 1.18
N PRO A 48 5.00 -20.98 1.89
CA PRO A 48 3.87 -20.56 2.71
C PRO A 48 4.27 -19.40 3.64
N GLY A 49 3.49 -18.32 3.66
CA GLY A 49 3.74 -17.12 4.47
C GLY A 49 4.52 -16.02 3.77
N PHE A 50 5.07 -16.24 2.57
CA PHE A 50 5.70 -15.18 1.76
C PHE A 50 4.72 -14.05 1.41
N THR A 51 3.42 -14.33 1.28
CA THR A 51 2.37 -13.31 1.09
C THR A 51 2.33 -12.32 2.24
N VAL A 52 2.34 -12.80 3.49
CA VAL A 52 2.35 -11.94 4.68
C VAL A 52 3.61 -11.07 4.71
N TRP A 53 4.79 -11.66 4.47
CA TRP A 53 6.05 -10.93 4.47
C TRP A 53 6.20 -9.99 3.27
N GLY A 54 5.67 -10.36 2.11
CA GLY A 54 5.65 -9.55 0.89
C GLY A 54 4.75 -8.33 1.04
N HIS A 55 3.53 -8.48 1.56
CA HIS A 55 2.65 -7.35 1.84
C HIS A 55 3.21 -6.48 2.98
N ALA A 56 3.86 -7.06 3.98
CA ALA A 56 4.53 -6.30 5.04
C ALA A 56 5.73 -5.50 4.49
N ALA A 57 6.53 -6.08 3.60
CA ALA A 57 7.65 -5.41 2.96
C ALA A 57 7.17 -4.30 2.01
N ASN A 58 6.23 -4.59 1.12
CA ASN A 58 5.62 -3.61 0.21
C ASN A 58 4.93 -2.49 0.98
N GLY A 59 4.15 -2.83 2.01
CA GLY A 59 3.51 -1.89 2.90
C GLY A 59 4.51 -0.99 3.64
N SER A 60 5.61 -1.56 4.14
CA SER A 60 6.66 -0.80 4.82
C SER A 60 7.42 0.13 3.87
N LEU A 61 7.72 -0.32 2.65
CA LEU A 61 8.37 0.49 1.63
C LEU A 61 7.47 1.63 1.14
N ALA A 62 6.18 1.37 0.94
CA ALA A 62 5.20 2.38 0.58
C ALA A 62 5.00 3.42 1.71
N ALA A 63 4.92 2.97 2.96
CA ALA A 63 4.87 3.85 4.13
C ALA A 63 6.13 4.74 4.22
N LEU A 64 7.31 4.15 4.02
CA LEU A 64 8.56 4.90 4.02
C LEU A 64 8.64 5.91 2.86
N GLY A 65 8.28 5.48 1.65
CA GLY A 65 8.30 6.31 0.45
C GLY A 65 7.34 7.50 0.55
N THR A 66 6.11 7.26 1.00
CA THR A 66 5.12 8.33 1.25
C THR A 66 5.56 9.26 2.38
N TYR A 67 6.13 8.73 3.47
CA TYR A 67 6.71 9.55 4.53
C TYR A 67 7.80 10.49 4.02
N LEU A 68 8.78 9.96 3.28
CA LEU A 68 9.89 10.76 2.72
C LEU A 68 9.38 11.82 1.75
N THR A 69 8.41 11.45 0.90
CA THR A 69 7.73 12.37 -0.03
C THR A 69 7.11 13.54 0.70
N LEU A 70 6.28 13.27 1.72
CA LEU A 70 5.58 14.32 2.48
C LEU A 70 6.56 15.18 3.27
N ARG A 71 7.65 14.60 3.79
CA ARG A 71 8.70 15.36 4.49
C ARG A 71 9.47 16.28 3.56
N LEU A 72 9.83 15.81 2.36
CA LEU A 72 10.51 16.63 1.36
C LEU A 72 9.59 17.75 0.84
N TYR A 73 8.33 17.43 0.58
CA TYR A 73 7.31 18.41 0.21
C TYR A 73 7.16 19.49 1.28
N GLY A 74 6.97 19.11 2.55
CA GLY A 74 6.82 20.06 3.66
C GLY A 74 8.10 20.85 3.97
N TYR A 75 9.28 20.35 3.60
CA TYR A 75 10.51 21.15 3.62
C TYR A 75 10.51 22.19 2.51
N GLY A 76 10.14 21.80 1.28
CA GLY A 76 9.97 22.73 0.17
C GLY A 76 8.94 23.82 0.43
N GLU A 77 7.84 23.50 1.12
CA GLU A 77 6.82 24.47 1.55
C GLU A 77 7.39 25.49 2.54
N ARG A 78 8.06 25.03 3.60
CA ARG A 78 8.65 25.91 4.64
C ARG A 78 9.74 26.84 4.13
N GLU A 79 10.53 26.37 3.18
CA GLU A 79 11.61 27.14 2.57
C GLU A 79 11.18 27.96 1.35
N ASN A 80 9.89 27.93 0.99
CA ASN A 80 9.33 28.53 -0.23
C ASN A 80 10.05 28.08 -1.53
N ARG A 81 10.40 26.80 -1.60
CA ARG A 81 11.12 26.16 -2.72
C ARG A 81 10.20 25.24 -3.51
N LEU A 82 9.52 25.79 -4.51
CA LEU A 82 8.59 25.06 -5.37
C LEU A 82 9.24 23.84 -6.05
N TYR A 83 10.51 23.96 -6.47
CA TYR A 83 11.23 22.86 -7.13
C TYR A 83 11.37 21.61 -6.23
N LEU A 84 11.48 21.77 -4.91
CA LEU A 84 11.53 20.64 -3.97
C LEU A 84 10.18 19.97 -3.80
N GLN A 85 9.09 20.74 -3.86
CA GLN A 85 7.73 20.20 -3.82
C GLN A 85 7.43 19.38 -5.08
N ILE A 86 7.79 19.92 -6.26
CA ILE A 86 7.66 19.22 -7.54
C ILE A 86 8.52 17.95 -7.55
N LEU A 87 9.77 18.04 -7.10
CA LEU A 87 10.66 16.88 -7.02
C LEU A 87 10.10 15.79 -6.10
N ALA A 88 9.52 16.15 -4.95
CA ALA A 88 8.91 15.18 -4.05
C ALA A 88 7.74 14.44 -4.73
N LEU A 89 6.85 15.16 -5.40
CA LEU A 89 5.73 14.56 -6.13
C LEU A 89 6.20 13.72 -7.33
N ALA A 90 7.24 14.16 -8.03
CA ALA A 90 7.81 13.43 -9.16
C ALA A 90 8.45 12.11 -8.70
N ILE A 91 9.23 12.11 -7.61
CA ILE A 91 9.81 10.90 -7.03
C ILE A 91 8.69 9.94 -6.63
N PHE A 92 7.65 10.45 -5.97
CA PHE A 92 6.51 9.65 -5.57
C PHE A 92 5.82 9.01 -6.77
N ALA A 93 5.46 9.80 -7.78
CA ALA A 93 4.79 9.29 -8.98
C ALA A 93 5.64 8.29 -9.76
N VAL A 94 6.96 8.51 -9.86
CA VAL A 94 7.86 7.56 -10.54
C VAL A 94 7.96 6.26 -9.77
N VAL A 95 8.18 6.30 -8.45
CA VAL A 95 8.31 5.09 -7.63
C VAL A 95 6.97 4.34 -7.57
N GLY A 96 5.89 5.08 -7.36
CA GLY A 96 4.53 4.55 -7.30
C GLY A 96 4.00 4.05 -8.64
N ALA A 97 4.59 4.48 -9.76
CA ALA A 97 4.30 3.89 -11.08
C ALA A 97 5.18 2.68 -11.40
N VAL A 98 6.48 2.74 -11.07
CA VAL A 98 7.45 1.69 -11.40
C VAL A 98 7.19 0.42 -10.61
N ILE A 99 6.89 0.52 -9.32
CA ILE A 99 6.65 -0.65 -8.46
C ILE A 99 5.48 -1.52 -8.98
N PRO A 100 4.26 -1.00 -9.17
CA PRO A 100 3.15 -1.82 -9.67
C PRO A 100 3.36 -2.29 -11.12
N TYR A 101 4.05 -1.51 -11.95
CA TYR A 101 4.41 -1.98 -13.29
C TYR A 101 5.33 -3.20 -13.22
N MET A 102 6.41 -3.13 -12.43
CA MET A 102 7.35 -4.24 -12.27
C MET A 102 6.74 -5.46 -11.59
N ALA A 103 5.77 -5.26 -10.69
CA ALA A 103 5.11 -6.34 -9.96
C ALA A 103 4.05 -7.07 -10.80
N ASP A 104 3.21 -6.32 -11.53
CA ASP A 104 1.94 -6.87 -12.04
C ASP A 104 1.79 -6.79 -13.57
N ALA A 105 2.68 -6.09 -14.28
CA ALA A 105 2.47 -5.87 -15.72
C ALA A 105 2.47 -7.16 -16.53
N GLU A 106 3.41 -8.07 -16.24
CA GLU A 106 3.48 -9.37 -16.88
C GLU A 106 2.21 -10.20 -16.59
N HIS A 107 1.72 -10.14 -15.36
CA HIS A 107 0.53 -10.89 -14.94
C HIS A 107 -0.73 -10.37 -15.64
N LEU A 108 -0.91 -9.05 -15.71
CA LEU A 108 -1.99 -8.39 -16.45
C LEU A 108 -1.95 -8.74 -17.94
N ILE A 109 -0.77 -8.70 -18.57
CA ILE A 109 -0.63 -9.01 -20.00
C ILE A 109 -0.97 -10.48 -20.27
N LYS A 110 -0.45 -11.40 -19.47
CA LYS A 110 -0.71 -12.86 -19.62
C LYS A 110 -2.18 -13.23 -19.50
N ASN A 111 -2.94 -12.49 -18.70
CA ASN A 111 -4.38 -12.70 -18.52
C ASN A 111 -5.25 -11.84 -19.47
N GLY A 112 -4.67 -11.25 -20.52
CA GLY A 112 -5.42 -10.48 -21.52
C GLY A 112 -5.86 -9.08 -21.06
N ALA A 113 -5.40 -8.61 -19.91
CA ALA A 113 -5.72 -7.31 -19.33
C ALA A 113 -4.66 -6.24 -19.60
N GLY A 114 -3.71 -6.46 -20.52
CA GLY A 114 -2.61 -5.52 -20.79
C GLY A 114 -3.07 -4.10 -21.15
N ALA A 115 -4.24 -3.95 -21.79
CA ALA A 115 -4.79 -2.64 -22.14
C ALA A 115 -5.16 -1.77 -20.92
N THR A 116 -5.38 -2.37 -19.74
CA THR A 116 -5.73 -1.63 -18.52
C THR A 116 -4.52 -1.14 -17.74
N LEU A 117 -3.29 -1.51 -18.15
CA LEU A 117 -2.06 -1.17 -17.45
C LEU A 117 -1.93 0.31 -17.08
N PRO A 118 -2.19 1.28 -17.97
CA PRO A 118 -2.07 2.69 -17.61
C PRO A 118 -3.03 3.08 -16.49
N ALA A 119 -4.29 2.64 -16.58
CA ALA A 119 -5.31 2.93 -15.57
C ALA A 119 -4.99 2.22 -14.24
N TYR A 120 -4.49 0.99 -14.31
CA TYR A 120 -4.05 0.21 -13.15
C TYR A 120 -2.95 0.93 -12.37
N ILE A 121 -1.90 1.37 -13.06
CA ILE A 121 -0.75 2.04 -12.46
C ILE A 121 -1.20 3.34 -11.78
N VAL A 122 -1.99 4.16 -12.47
CA VAL A 122 -2.49 5.43 -11.92
C VAL A 122 -3.37 5.20 -10.71
N ALA A 123 -4.27 4.20 -10.76
CA ALA A 123 -5.14 3.89 -9.64
C ALA A 123 -4.36 3.37 -8.42
N ASN A 124 -3.34 2.52 -8.63
CA ASN A 124 -2.48 2.02 -7.57
C ASN A 124 -1.68 3.16 -6.91
N ASP A 125 -1.08 4.03 -7.72
CA ASP A 125 -0.31 5.19 -7.23
C ASP A 125 -1.18 6.15 -6.40
N LEU A 126 -2.37 6.50 -6.91
CA LEU A 126 -3.34 7.33 -6.18
C LEU A 126 -3.81 6.66 -4.88
N TYR A 127 -4.01 5.34 -4.89
CA TYR A 127 -4.41 4.59 -3.71
C TYR A 127 -3.33 4.65 -2.63
N VAL A 128 -2.08 4.34 -2.98
CA VAL A 128 -0.92 4.40 -2.07
C VAL A 128 -0.70 5.82 -1.55
N PHE A 129 -0.79 6.83 -2.41
CA PHE A 129 -0.67 8.24 -2.02
C PHE A 129 -1.72 8.63 -1.00
N THR A 130 -2.98 8.26 -1.25
CA THR A 130 -4.11 8.62 -0.39
C THR A 130 -3.92 8.04 1.01
N TRP A 131 -3.48 6.78 1.12
CA TRP A 131 -3.17 6.19 2.42
C TRP A 131 -1.96 6.83 3.09
N GLY A 132 -0.94 7.23 2.33
CA GLY A 132 0.20 8.00 2.84
C GLY A 132 -0.21 9.35 3.41
N LEU A 133 -0.99 10.12 2.64
CA LEU A 133 -1.52 11.41 3.07
C LEU A 133 -2.38 11.26 4.33
N LEU A 134 -3.27 10.27 4.33
CA LEU A 134 -4.18 10.03 5.45
C LEU A 134 -3.42 9.61 6.72
N SER A 135 -2.49 8.66 6.60
CA SER A 135 -1.78 8.08 7.76
C SER A 135 -0.66 8.96 8.31
N HIS A 136 -0.02 9.79 7.48
CA HIS A 136 1.09 10.65 7.89
C HIS A 136 0.72 12.12 8.11
N ARG A 137 -0.31 12.65 7.43
CA ARG A 137 -0.67 14.08 7.51
C ARG A 137 -2.03 14.33 8.16
N VAL A 138 -3.04 13.52 7.86
CA VAL A 138 -4.42 13.77 8.33
C VAL A 138 -4.69 13.17 9.71
N LEU A 139 -4.31 11.92 9.92
CA LEU A 139 -4.54 11.25 11.20
C LEU A 139 -3.46 11.69 12.19
N GLU A 140 -3.73 12.66 13.05
CA GLU A 140 -2.71 13.12 13.99
C GLU A 140 -2.56 12.17 15.20
N SER A 141 -3.67 11.59 15.68
CA SER A 141 -3.69 10.77 16.88
C SER A 141 -3.52 9.26 16.63
N ASN A 142 -2.85 8.57 17.57
CA ASN A 142 -2.74 7.10 17.54
C ASN A 142 -4.11 6.43 17.69
N ARG A 143 -5.06 7.05 18.39
CA ARG A 143 -6.42 6.54 18.52
C ARG A 143 -7.11 6.48 17.16
N ALA A 144 -7.02 7.54 16.36
CA ALA A 144 -7.63 7.57 15.04
C ALA A 144 -6.98 6.55 14.09
N ARG A 145 -5.65 6.42 14.12
CA ARG A 145 -4.94 5.37 13.37
C ARG A 145 -5.34 3.97 13.78
N ALA A 146 -5.50 3.70 15.08
CA ALA A 146 -5.94 2.41 15.57
C ALA A 146 -7.38 2.08 15.16
N ILE A 147 -8.29 3.06 15.21
CA ILE A 147 -9.67 2.89 14.73
C ILE A 147 -9.68 2.57 13.23
N LEU A 148 -8.92 3.32 12.43
CA LEU A 148 -8.79 3.02 11.01
C LEU A 148 -8.22 1.62 10.78
N LEU A 149 -7.16 1.24 11.49
CA LEU A 149 -6.55 -0.08 11.35
C LEU A 149 -7.56 -1.19 11.66
N MET A 150 -8.36 -1.04 12.72
CA MET A 150 -9.44 -2.00 13.03
C MET A 150 -10.48 -2.05 11.91
N PHE A 151 -10.89 -0.89 11.39
CA PHE A 151 -11.81 -0.81 10.26
C PHE A 151 -11.26 -1.52 9.02
N MET A 152 -9.99 -1.27 8.66
CA MET A 152 -9.34 -1.91 7.52
C MET A 152 -9.20 -3.41 7.71
N GLY A 153 -8.86 -3.86 8.93
CA GLY A 153 -8.85 -5.30 9.25
C GLY A 153 -10.23 -5.93 9.05
N ALA A 154 -11.29 -5.28 9.53
CA ALA A 154 -12.67 -5.75 9.33
C ALA A 154 -13.09 -5.73 7.86
N SER A 155 -12.76 -4.66 7.11
CA SER A 155 -13.04 -4.57 5.68
C SER A 155 -12.30 -5.64 4.89
N PHE A 156 -11.04 -5.91 5.22
CA PHE A 156 -10.28 -7.00 4.61
C PHE A 156 -10.97 -8.34 4.87
N LEU A 157 -11.31 -8.67 6.11
CA LEU A 157 -11.97 -9.93 6.43
C LEU A 157 -13.30 -10.07 5.69
N PHE A 158 -14.07 -8.99 5.61
CA PHE A 158 -15.32 -8.98 4.86
C PHE A 158 -15.10 -9.27 3.37
N ILE A 159 -14.21 -8.51 2.73
CA ILE A 159 -13.91 -8.68 1.30
C ILE A 159 -13.34 -10.07 1.03
N HIS A 160 -12.40 -10.53 1.87
CA HIS A 160 -11.77 -11.83 1.74
C HIS A 160 -12.78 -12.97 1.85
N LEU A 161 -13.52 -13.03 2.96
CA LEU A 161 -14.38 -14.17 3.26
C LEU A 161 -15.67 -14.21 2.45
N PHE A 162 -16.28 -13.04 2.18
CA PHE A 162 -17.60 -12.98 1.56
C PHE A 162 -17.59 -12.70 0.06
N LEU A 163 -16.52 -12.09 -0.47
CA LEU A 163 -16.45 -11.72 -1.89
C LEU A 163 -15.38 -12.52 -2.62
N TYR A 164 -14.17 -12.57 -2.08
CA TYR A 164 -13.01 -13.16 -2.75
C TYR A 164 -13.01 -14.70 -2.66
N VAL A 165 -13.12 -15.27 -1.47
CA VAL A 165 -13.09 -16.72 -1.23
C VAL A 165 -14.13 -17.48 -2.07
N PRO A 166 -15.39 -17.03 -2.20
CA PRO A 166 -16.37 -17.73 -3.05
C PRO A 166 -15.96 -17.80 -4.52
N ARG A 167 -15.15 -16.85 -4.99
CA ARG A 167 -14.68 -16.78 -6.38
C ARG A 167 -13.35 -17.50 -6.60
N PHE A 168 -12.51 -17.56 -5.56
CA PHE A 168 -11.21 -18.19 -5.58
C PHE A 168 -10.98 -19.08 -4.34
N PRO A 169 -11.71 -20.20 -4.24
CA PRO A 169 -11.73 -21.05 -3.03
C PRO A 169 -10.36 -21.68 -2.71
N GLU A 170 -9.51 -21.87 -3.71
CA GLU A 170 -8.14 -22.35 -3.56
C GLU A 170 -7.25 -21.41 -2.73
N PHE A 171 -7.67 -20.15 -2.56
CA PHE A 171 -6.96 -19.11 -1.82
C PHE A 171 -7.63 -18.74 -0.48
N TYR A 172 -8.31 -19.71 0.15
CA TYR A 172 -9.02 -19.48 1.41
C TYR A 172 -8.12 -18.99 2.55
N TRP A 173 -6.93 -19.57 2.69
CA TRP A 173 -5.98 -19.28 3.79
C TRP A 173 -4.80 -18.40 3.41
N SER A 174 -4.74 -17.95 2.14
CA SER A 174 -3.63 -17.17 1.61
C SER A 174 -3.75 -15.69 1.90
#